data_AF-A0AAV6TYL2-F1
#
_entry.id   AF-A0AAV6TYL2-F1
#
_cell.length_a   1.000
_cell.length_b   1.000
_cell.length_c   1.000
_cell.angle_alpha   90.00
_cell.angle_beta   90.00
_cell.angle_gamma   90.00
#
_symmetry.space_group_name_H-M   'P 1'
#
loop_
_entity.id
_entity.type
_entity.pdbx_description
1 polymer ?
#
loop_
_entity_poly.entity_id
_entity_poly.type
_entity_poly.pdbx_seq_one_letter_code
_entity_poly.pdbx_strand_id
1 'polypeptide(L)'
;MQLIDLTSDNMEFILTMYKTANTVGARTAFRSAAKALALHFDTLVANKSFLNLSINQLTTILRQDKIATKSEIDLFQAAVYWINQDYSTGQHHTIDLFRLINFSALTMPQLMQCYCHQPDLFQSSEVDIILRNAATYISLKYLGKELTVFVFAPNRREFTIVPEPSNPFDPVNPFD
;
A
#
# COMPACT_ATOMS: atom_id res chain seq x y z
N MET A 1 9.33 -10.79 30.61
CA MET A 1 9.65 -10.50 29.19
C MET A 1 9.00 -9.17 28.87
N GLN A 2 9.74 -8.06 28.99
CA GLN A 2 9.20 -6.72 28.79
C GLN A 2 8.83 -6.55 27.32
N LEU A 3 7.53 -6.37 27.05
CA LEU A 3 7.05 -5.74 25.83
C LEU A 3 7.73 -4.37 25.77
N ILE A 4 8.65 -4.19 24.80
CA ILE A 4 9.19 -2.88 24.49
C ILE A 4 7.98 -2.05 24.06
N ASP A 5 7.65 -1.06 24.86
CA ASP A 5 6.53 -0.18 24.61
C ASP A 5 6.87 0.69 23.40
N LEU A 6 6.48 0.22 22.22
CA LEU A 6 6.62 0.92 20.94
C LEU A 6 5.61 2.07 20.81
N THR A 7 5.08 2.57 21.92
CA THR A 7 4.23 3.75 22.07
C THR A 7 4.98 5.06 21.86
N SER A 8 6.29 5.00 21.61
CA SER A 8 7.07 6.18 21.23
C SER A 8 6.57 6.71 19.88
N ASP A 9 6.10 7.95 19.86
CA ASP A 9 5.79 8.70 18.62
C ASP A 9 7.04 8.95 17.73
N ASN A 10 8.22 8.51 18.16
CA ASN A 10 9.46 8.71 17.42
C ASN A 10 9.63 7.64 16.33
N MET A 11 9.16 7.96 15.12
CA MET A 11 9.26 7.10 13.94
C MET A 11 10.70 6.63 13.64
N GLU A 12 11.73 7.45 13.83
CA GLU A 12 13.13 7.05 13.61
C GLU A 12 13.57 5.95 14.58
N PHE A 13 13.10 6.00 15.83
CA PHE A 13 13.35 4.95 16.80
C PHE A 13 12.64 3.65 16.40
N ILE A 14 11.37 3.72 15.99
CA ILE A 14 10.60 2.55 15.53
C ILE A 14 11.27 1.94 14.30
N LEU A 15 11.71 2.75 13.34
CA LEU A 15 12.40 2.32 12.13
C LEU A 15 13.75 1.67 12.44
N THR A 16 14.51 2.24 13.38
CA THR A 16 15.76 1.65 13.86
C THR A 16 15.50 0.30 14.53
N MET A 17 14.51 0.23 15.43
CA MET A 17 14.08 -1.01 16.07
C MET A 17 13.62 -2.07 15.07
N TYR A 18 12.93 -1.66 14.01
CA TYR A 18 12.49 -2.54 12.95
C TYR A 18 13.66 -3.16 12.18
N LYS A 19 14.63 -2.32 11.80
CA LYS A 19 15.85 -2.75 11.10
C LYS A 19 16.71 -3.65 11.99
N THR A 20 16.94 -3.28 13.24
CA THR A 20 17.75 -4.07 14.18
C THR A 20 17.08 -5.38 14.55
N ALA A 21 15.77 -5.40 14.77
CA ALA A 21 15.03 -6.63 15.05
C ALA A 21 15.10 -7.62 13.87
N ASN A 22 15.12 -7.12 12.64
CA ASN A 22 15.31 -7.94 11.44
C ASN A 22 16.73 -8.56 11.39
N THR A 23 17.77 -7.78 11.70
CA THR A 23 19.16 -8.26 11.64
C THR A 23 19.48 -9.28 12.74
N VAL A 24 18.95 -9.09 13.96
CA VAL A 24 19.17 -10.01 15.09
C VAL A 24 18.17 -11.17 15.13
N GLY A 25 17.21 -11.23 14.20
CA GLY A 25 16.20 -12.29 14.11
C GLY A 25 15.13 -12.24 15.20
N ALA A 26 14.94 -11.12 15.89
CA ALA A 26 13.95 -10.94 16.94
C ALA A 26 12.53 -10.77 16.35
N ARG A 27 11.90 -11.88 15.98
CA ARG A 27 10.62 -11.91 15.23
C ARG A 27 9.46 -11.17 15.91
N THR A 28 9.35 -11.23 17.23
CA THR A 28 8.28 -10.55 17.97
C THR A 28 8.43 -9.03 17.92
N ALA A 29 9.63 -8.53 18.19
CA ALA A 29 9.97 -7.11 18.09
C ALA A 29 9.83 -6.62 16.64
N PHE A 30 10.28 -7.40 15.65
CA PHE A 30 10.16 -7.07 14.23
C PHE A 30 8.69 -6.89 13.81
N ARG A 31 7.81 -7.83 14.18
CA ARG A 31 6.38 -7.75 13.89
C ARG A 31 5.70 -6.59 14.61
N SER A 32 6.09 -6.33 15.85
CA SER A 32 5.54 -5.21 16.62
C SER A 32 5.95 -3.86 16.04
N ALA A 33 7.22 -3.74 15.63
CA ALA A 33 7.73 -2.54 14.99
C ALA A 33 7.12 -2.34 13.59
N ALA A 34 6.85 -3.41 12.83
CA ALA A 34 6.14 -3.33 11.55
C ALA A 34 4.73 -2.76 11.72
N LYS A 35 3.99 -3.21 12.74
CA LYS A 35 2.66 -2.67 13.08
C LYS A 35 2.73 -1.19 13.43
N ALA A 36 3.69 -0.81 14.26
CA ALA A 36 3.88 0.59 14.64
C ALA A 36 4.25 1.45 13.42
N LEU A 37 5.17 1.01 12.55
CA LEU A 37 5.49 1.71 11.30
C LEU A 37 4.29 1.84 10.37
N ALA A 38 3.43 0.83 10.29
CA ALA A 38 2.21 0.93 9.51
C ALA A 38 1.27 2.04 10.02
N LEU A 39 1.23 2.29 11.33
CA LEU A 39 0.48 3.41 11.93
C LEU A 39 1.14 4.78 11.73
N HIS A 40 2.40 4.81 11.32
CA HIS A 40 3.13 6.04 10.94
C HIS A 40 3.49 6.06 9.46
N PHE A 41 2.75 5.32 8.62
CA PHE A 41 3.15 5.05 7.24
C PHE A 41 3.26 6.33 6.40
N ASP A 42 2.34 7.26 6.51
CA ASP A 42 2.42 8.57 5.82
C ASP A 42 3.72 9.33 6.14
N THR A 43 4.08 9.42 7.43
CA THR A 43 5.35 10.02 7.87
C THR A 43 6.57 9.22 7.42
N LEU A 44 6.45 7.89 7.37
CA LEU A 44 7.50 7.01 6.88
C LEU A 44 7.77 7.27 5.40
N VAL A 45 6.74 7.33 4.54
CA VAL A 45 6.88 7.57 3.09
C VAL A 45 7.54 8.92 2.81
N ALA A 46 7.24 9.95 3.60
CA ALA A 46 7.89 11.26 3.50
C ALA A 46 9.37 11.26 3.91
N ASN A 47 9.84 10.23 4.63
CA ASN A 47 11.21 10.11 5.08
C ASN A 47 12.10 9.40 4.06
N LYS A 48 13.30 9.94 3.81
CA LYS A 48 14.29 9.35 2.89
C LYS A 48 14.65 7.91 3.25
N SER A 49 14.54 7.52 4.51
CA SER A 49 14.81 6.18 4.99
C SER A 49 13.80 5.12 4.50
N PHE A 50 12.64 5.52 3.97
CA PHE A 50 11.67 4.63 3.32
C PHE A 50 12.28 3.92 2.11
N LEU A 51 12.99 4.67 1.27
CA LEU A 51 13.72 4.17 0.12
C LEU A 51 14.88 3.22 0.51
N ASN A 52 15.29 3.20 1.78
CA ASN A 52 16.31 2.28 2.27
C ASN A 52 15.74 0.96 2.81
N LEU A 53 14.42 0.73 2.70
CA LEU A 53 13.79 -0.52 3.09
C LEU A 53 14.03 -1.60 2.03
N SER A 54 14.36 -2.82 2.46
CA SER A 54 14.35 -3.97 1.56
C SER A 54 12.93 -4.38 1.17
N ILE A 55 12.76 -5.13 0.08
CA ILE A 55 11.45 -5.62 -0.35
C ILE A 55 10.72 -6.41 0.75
N ASN A 56 11.43 -7.26 1.50
CA ASN A 56 10.86 -8.03 2.61
C ASN A 56 10.37 -7.12 3.75
N GLN A 57 11.10 -6.04 4.00
CA GLN A 57 10.73 -5.07 5.00
C GLN A 57 9.50 -4.26 4.57
N LEU A 58 9.47 -3.79 3.33
CA LEU A 58 8.33 -3.03 2.80
C LEU A 58 7.06 -3.89 2.72
N THR A 59 7.17 -5.10 2.17
CA THR A 59 6.04 -6.03 2.06
C THR A 59 5.46 -6.41 3.43
N THR A 60 6.29 -6.53 4.47
CA THR A 60 5.81 -6.79 5.83
C THR A 60 4.97 -5.64 6.38
N ILE A 61 5.34 -4.39 6.08
CA ILE A 61 4.59 -3.20 6.49
C ILE A 61 3.28 -3.11 5.68
N LEU A 62 3.34 -3.28 4.36
CA LEU A 62 2.15 -3.23 3.50
C LEU A 62 1.18 -4.38 3.77
N ARG A 63 1.63 -5.51 4.33
CA ARG A 63 0.75 -6.62 4.75
C ARG A 63 -0.09 -6.32 6.00
N GLN A 64 0.13 -5.21 6.70
CA GLN A 64 -0.69 -4.90 7.86
C GLN A 64 -2.12 -4.53 7.45
N ASP A 65 -3.09 -5.00 8.25
CA ASP A 65 -4.52 -4.73 8.02
C ASP A 65 -4.91 -3.29 8.39
N LYS A 66 -4.06 -2.60 9.15
CA LYS A 66 -4.26 -1.22 9.58
C LYS A 66 -3.05 -0.38 9.20
N ILE A 67 -3.25 0.60 8.32
CA ILE A 67 -2.18 1.45 7.79
C ILE A 67 -2.63 2.92 7.83
N ALA A 68 -1.73 3.80 8.24
CA ALA A 68 -1.93 5.24 8.21
C ALA A 68 -1.69 5.80 6.81
N THR A 69 -2.68 5.58 5.94
CA THR A 69 -2.88 6.27 4.67
C THR A 69 -4.36 6.66 4.54
N LYS A 70 -4.73 7.36 3.46
CA LYS A 70 -6.14 7.71 3.20
C LYS A 70 -6.84 6.60 2.41
N SER A 71 -6.08 5.84 1.60
CA SER A 71 -6.63 4.91 0.64
C SER A 71 -5.61 3.90 0.10
N GLU A 72 -6.09 2.93 -0.70
CA GLU A 72 -5.23 2.03 -1.49
C GLU A 72 -4.47 2.75 -2.62
N ILE A 73 -4.96 3.89 -3.12
CA ILE A 73 -4.24 4.65 -4.16
C ILE A 73 -2.96 5.25 -3.59
N ASP A 74 -2.95 5.67 -2.31
CA ASP A 74 -1.74 6.16 -1.66
C ASP A 74 -0.71 5.03 -1.46
N LEU A 75 -1.17 3.82 -1.16
CA LEU A 75 -0.29 2.65 -1.06
C LEU A 75 0.32 2.28 -2.40
N PHE A 76 -0.47 2.37 -3.48
CA PHE A 76 0.04 2.24 -4.84
C PHE A 76 1.11 3.29 -5.16
N GLN A 77 0.85 4.56 -4.87
CA GLN A 77 1.82 5.63 -5.10
C GLN A 77 3.11 5.43 -4.30
N ALA A 78 3.01 5.01 -3.04
CA ALA A 78 4.17 4.70 -2.21
C ALA A 78 4.98 3.50 -2.75
N ALA A 79 4.30 2.45 -3.24
CA ALA A 79 4.96 1.30 -3.86
C ALA A 79 5.68 1.68 -5.16
N VAL A 80 5.03 2.48 -6.01
CA VAL A 80 5.64 3.02 -7.23
C VAL A 80 6.84 3.90 -6.90
N TYR A 81 6.72 4.76 -5.90
CA TYR A 81 7.82 5.60 -5.43
C TYR A 81 9.04 4.78 -5.00
N TRP A 82 8.81 3.68 -4.29
CA TRP A 82 9.88 2.75 -3.90
C TRP A 82 10.47 2.00 -5.12
N ILE A 83 9.64 1.50 -6.05
CA ILE A 83 10.09 0.81 -7.26
C ILE A 83 10.98 1.71 -8.12
N ASN A 84 10.61 2.99 -8.26
CA ASN A 84 11.29 3.93 -9.14
C ASN A 84 12.65 4.42 -8.61
N GLN A 85 13.03 4.09 -7.37
CA GLN A 85 14.35 4.41 -6.83
C GLN A 85 15.48 3.65 -7.54
N ASP A 86 15.26 2.36 -7.79
CA ASP A 86 16.14 1.51 -8.59
C ASP A 86 15.26 0.72 -9.56
N TYR A 87 14.98 1.35 -10.69
CA TYR A 87 14.08 0.82 -11.70
C TYR A 87 14.42 -0.61 -12.13
N SER A 88 15.72 -0.94 -12.18
CA SER A 88 16.20 -2.26 -12.62
C SER A 88 15.83 -3.37 -11.62
N THR A 89 16.08 -3.15 -10.34
CA THR A 89 15.78 -4.12 -9.29
C THR A 89 14.29 -4.06 -8.87
N GLY A 90 13.70 -2.88 -8.91
CA GLY A 90 12.32 -2.60 -8.52
C GLY A 90 11.29 -3.27 -9.44
N GLN A 91 11.54 -3.33 -10.75
CA GLN A 91 10.63 -4.01 -11.70
C GLN A 91 10.43 -5.49 -11.38
N HIS A 92 11.46 -6.17 -10.87
CA HIS A 92 11.35 -7.58 -10.48
C HIS A 92 10.43 -7.80 -9.27
N HIS A 93 10.17 -6.76 -8.48
CA HIS A 93 9.34 -6.81 -7.28
C HIS A 93 7.95 -6.19 -7.47
N THR A 94 7.62 -5.68 -8.66
CA THR A 94 6.33 -5.04 -8.96
C THR A 94 5.16 -5.95 -8.61
N ILE A 95 5.20 -7.21 -9.02
CA ILE A 95 4.12 -8.18 -8.77
C ILE A 95 3.93 -8.43 -7.27
N ASP A 96 5.04 -8.56 -6.52
CA ASP A 96 4.99 -8.81 -5.08
C ASP A 96 4.36 -7.63 -4.33
N LEU A 97 4.66 -6.41 -4.74
CA LEU A 97 4.07 -5.20 -4.17
C LEU A 97 2.61 -5.03 -4.58
N PHE A 98 2.28 -5.25 -5.86
CA PHE A 98 0.92 -5.04 -6.37
C PHE A 98 -0.07 -6.06 -5.81
N ARG A 99 0.39 -7.28 -5.46
CA ARG A 99 -0.44 -8.26 -4.73
C ARG A 99 -0.81 -7.82 -3.31
N LEU A 100 -0.11 -6.84 -2.74
CA LEU A 100 -0.42 -6.28 -1.42
C LEU A 100 -1.36 -5.07 -1.49
N ILE A 101 -1.54 -4.51 -2.69
CA ILE A 101 -2.42 -3.39 -2.95
C ILE A 101 -3.75 -3.95 -3.43
N ASN A 102 -4.82 -3.43 -2.86
CA ASN A 102 -6.14 -3.93 -3.12
C ASN A 102 -6.82 -3.12 -4.22
N PHE A 103 -6.44 -3.38 -5.48
CA PHE A 103 -6.98 -2.68 -6.64
C PHE A 103 -8.51 -2.79 -6.76
N SER A 104 -9.12 -3.88 -6.27
CA SER A 104 -10.59 -4.06 -6.23
C SER A 104 -11.30 -3.09 -5.27
N ALA A 105 -10.58 -2.45 -4.35
CA ALA A 105 -11.13 -1.44 -3.45
C ALA A 105 -11.14 -0.03 -4.06
N LEU A 106 -10.44 0.17 -5.19
CA LEU A 106 -10.38 1.46 -5.89
C LEU A 106 -11.68 1.74 -6.67
N THR A 107 -11.89 3.01 -7.03
CA THR A 107 -12.88 3.39 -8.03
C THR A 107 -12.35 3.13 -9.45
N MET A 108 -13.25 3.04 -10.44
CA MET A 108 -12.82 2.84 -11.83
C MET A 108 -11.88 3.96 -12.32
N PRO A 109 -12.15 5.26 -12.04
CA PRO A 109 -11.20 6.31 -12.39
C PRO A 109 -9.83 6.17 -11.73
N GLN A 110 -9.77 5.80 -10.45
CA GLN A 110 -8.51 5.56 -9.74
C GLN A 110 -7.73 4.38 -10.35
N LEU A 111 -8.43 3.30 -10.72
CA LEU A 111 -7.81 2.15 -11.38
C LEU A 111 -7.20 2.54 -12.74
N MET A 112 -7.93 3.34 -13.53
CA MET A 112 -7.43 3.88 -14.79
C MET A 112 -6.25 4.84 -14.57
N GLN A 113 -6.28 5.63 -13.50
CA GLN A 113 -5.17 6.50 -13.12
C GLN A 113 -3.89 5.70 -12.88
N CYS A 114 -3.96 4.57 -12.16
CA CYS A 114 -2.82 3.69 -11.92
C CYS A 114 -2.17 3.26 -13.25
N TYR A 115 -2.99 2.80 -14.20
CA TYR A 115 -2.52 2.35 -15.51
C TYR A 115 -1.88 3.48 -16.33
N CYS A 116 -2.55 4.64 -16.41
CA CYS A 116 -2.07 5.77 -17.22
C CYS A 116 -0.78 6.40 -16.69
N HIS A 117 -0.57 6.43 -15.37
CA HIS A 117 0.61 7.08 -14.79
C HIS A 117 1.88 6.24 -14.93
N GLN A 118 1.76 4.91 -14.94
CA GLN A 118 2.92 4.00 -14.94
C GLN A 118 2.71 2.80 -15.89
N PRO A 119 2.50 3.04 -17.20
CA PRO A 119 2.17 1.96 -18.15
C PRO A 119 3.23 0.86 -18.21
N ASP A 120 4.49 1.21 -18.00
CA ASP A 120 5.62 0.27 -18.05
C ASP A 120 5.55 -0.80 -16.95
N LEU A 121 4.99 -0.47 -15.79
CA LEU A 121 4.81 -1.42 -14.68
C LEU A 121 3.71 -2.46 -14.96
N PHE A 122 2.85 -2.21 -15.96
CA PHE A 122 1.73 -3.07 -16.34
C PHE A 122 1.98 -3.90 -17.60
N GLN A 123 3.21 -3.90 -18.14
CA GLN A 123 3.56 -4.69 -19.33
C GLN A 123 3.57 -6.21 -19.05
N SER A 124 3.74 -6.62 -17.80
CA SER A 124 3.67 -8.04 -17.42
C SER A 124 2.23 -8.57 -17.46
N SER A 125 2.06 -9.76 -18.04
CA SER A 125 0.76 -10.45 -18.12
C SER A 125 0.14 -10.70 -16.74
N GLU A 126 0.95 -10.90 -15.71
CA GLU A 126 0.49 -11.16 -14.35
C GLU A 126 -0.08 -9.91 -13.69
N VAL A 127 0.54 -8.75 -13.94
CA VAL A 127 0.07 -7.46 -13.41
C VAL A 127 -1.23 -7.05 -14.11
N ASP A 128 -1.31 -7.31 -15.42
CA ASP A 128 -2.53 -7.09 -16.19
C ASP A 128 -3.71 -7.94 -15.67
N ILE A 129 -3.47 -9.22 -15.31
CA ILE A 129 -4.50 -10.06 -14.66
C ILE A 129 -5.03 -9.43 -13.37
N ILE A 130 -4.16 -8.84 -12.53
CA ILE A 130 -4.57 -8.15 -11.29
C ILE A 130 -5.51 -6.98 -11.62
N LEU A 131 -5.16 -6.14 -12.59
CA LEU A 131 -6.00 -5.01 -13.01
C LEU A 131 -7.32 -5.47 -13.63
N ARG A 132 -7.31 -6.48 -14.51
CA ARG A 132 -8.54 -7.00 -15.12
C ARG A 132 -9.49 -7.57 -14.08
N ASN A 133 -8.98 -8.29 -13.09
CA ASN A 133 -9.80 -8.81 -11.99
C ASN A 133 -10.42 -7.67 -11.16
N ALA A 134 -9.63 -6.65 -10.84
CA ALA A 134 -10.12 -5.45 -10.14
C ALA A 134 -11.19 -4.72 -10.95
N ALA A 135 -10.94 -4.45 -12.24
CA ALA A 135 -11.90 -3.81 -13.14
C ALA A 135 -13.20 -4.60 -13.27
N THR A 136 -13.10 -5.93 -13.34
CA THR A 136 -14.25 -6.84 -13.36
C THR A 136 -15.05 -6.73 -12.06
N TYR A 137 -14.40 -6.78 -10.91
CA TYR A 137 -15.07 -6.64 -9.61
C TYR A 137 -15.76 -5.29 -9.47
N ILE A 138 -15.06 -4.20 -9.78
CA ILE A 138 -15.61 -2.83 -9.73
C ILE A 138 -16.83 -2.71 -10.65
N SER A 139 -16.75 -3.22 -11.88
CA SER A 139 -17.87 -3.21 -12.82
C SER A 139 -19.08 -4.00 -12.30
N LEU A 140 -18.84 -5.17 -11.71
CA LEU A 140 -19.91 -5.99 -11.14
C LEU A 140 -20.55 -5.35 -9.91
N LYS A 141 -19.76 -4.63 -9.10
CA LYS A 141 -20.26 -3.82 -7.99
C LYS A 141 -21.20 -2.71 -8.48
N TYR A 142 -20.85 -2.01 -9.56
CA TYR A 142 -21.77 -1.02 -10.17
C TYR A 142 -23.07 -1.65 -10.70
N LEU A 143 -23.03 -2.91 -11.12
CA LEU A 143 -24.20 -3.67 -11.58
C LEU A 143 -24.99 -4.35 -10.44
N GLY A 144 -24.55 -4.22 -9.18
CA GLY A 144 -25.15 -4.91 -8.01
C GLY A 144 -24.99 -6.44 -8.06
N LYS A 145 -23.93 -6.94 -8.71
CA LYS A 145 -23.64 -8.37 -8.91
C LYS A 145 -22.31 -8.80 -8.28
N GLU A 146 -21.75 -8.04 -7.35
CA GLU A 146 -20.46 -8.33 -6.71
C GLU A 146 -20.39 -9.71 -6.03
N LEU A 147 -21.54 -10.25 -5.60
CA LEU A 147 -21.63 -11.58 -4.99
C LEU A 147 -21.32 -12.73 -5.98
N THR A 148 -21.35 -12.48 -7.29
CA THR A 148 -20.99 -13.50 -8.30
C THR A 148 -19.48 -13.74 -8.38
N VAL A 149 -18.66 -12.83 -7.84
CA VAL A 149 -17.20 -12.86 -7.93
C VAL A 149 -16.54 -12.55 -6.58
N PHE A 150 -16.97 -13.23 -5.52
CA PHE A 150 -16.40 -13.04 -4.17
C PHE A 150 -14.88 -13.25 -4.11
N VAL A 151 -14.33 -14.08 -5.02
CA VAL A 151 -12.88 -14.31 -5.15
C VAL A 151 -12.07 -13.05 -5.49
N PHE A 152 -12.70 -12.02 -6.05
CA PHE A 152 -12.06 -10.73 -6.36
C PHE A 152 -12.40 -9.64 -5.36
N ALA A 153 -13.17 -9.96 -4.31
CA ALA A 153 -13.56 -9.01 -3.30
C ALA A 153 -12.31 -8.49 -2.55
N PRO A 154 -12.28 -7.19 -2.25
CA PRO A 154 -11.17 -6.60 -1.54
C PRO A 154 -11.06 -7.17 -0.12
N ASN A 155 -9.85 -7.54 0.29
CA ASN A 155 -9.54 -7.73 1.71
C ASN A 155 -9.80 -6.43 2.49
N ARG A 156 -10.39 -6.55 3.68
CA ARG A 156 -10.70 -5.38 4.51
C ARG A 156 -9.41 -4.83 5.13
N ARG A 157 -8.92 -3.71 4.59
CA ARG A 157 -7.87 -2.89 5.21
C ARG A 157 -8.49 -1.64 5.83
N GLU A 158 -8.06 -1.29 7.04
CA GLU A 158 -8.48 -0.11 7.78
C GLU A 158 -7.45 1.02 7.57
N PHE A 159 -7.95 2.15 7.07
CA PHE A 159 -7.16 3.36 6.86
C PHE A 159 -7.42 4.34 7.99
N THR A 160 -6.36 4.84 8.64
CA THR A 160 -6.50 5.71 9.82
C THR A 160 -6.49 7.20 9.50
N ILE A 161 -6.07 7.59 8.29
CA ILE A 161 -6.11 8.99 7.88
C ILE A 161 -7.45 9.25 7.22
N VAL A 162 -8.21 10.18 7.79
CA VAL A 162 -9.46 10.64 7.18
C VAL A 162 -9.09 11.47 5.94
N PRO A 163 -9.59 11.15 4.75
CA PRO A 163 -9.45 12.03 3.60
C PRO A 163 -10.03 13.40 3.96
N GLU A 164 -9.30 14.47 3.71
CA GLU A 164 -9.86 15.81 3.90
C GLU A 164 -11.15 15.93 3.08
N PRO A 165 -12.23 16.52 3.63
CA PRO A 165 -13.44 16.74 2.86
C PRO A 165 -13.09 17.61 1.66
N SER A 166 -13.42 17.13 0.45
CA SER A 166 -13.28 17.88 -0.80
C SER A 166 -13.83 19.29 -0.61
N ASN A 167 -12.99 20.30 -0.80
CA ASN A 167 -13.41 21.69 -0.66
C ASN A 167 -14.50 21.93 -1.73
N PRO A 168 -15.68 22.46 -1.40
CA PRO A 168 -16.73 22.73 -2.38
C PRO A 168 -16.30 23.72 -3.48
N PHE A 169 -15.15 24.38 -3.31
CA PHE A 169 -14.53 25.26 -4.31
C PHE A 169 -13.36 24.62 -5.07
N ASP A 170 -12.96 23.38 -4.73
CA ASP A 170 -12.05 22.65 -5.60
C ASP A 170 -12.77 22.40 -6.93
N PRO A 171 -12.08 22.57 -8.07
CA PRO A 171 -12.66 22.24 -9.35
C PRO A 171 -13.11 20.79 -9.28
N VAL A 172 -14.42 20.55 -9.50
CA VAL A 172 -15.01 19.22 -9.54
C VAL A 172 -14.10 18.37 -10.41
N ASN A 173 -13.45 17.39 -9.80
CA ASN A 173 -12.71 16.39 -10.54
C ASN A 173 -13.73 15.78 -11.50
N PRO A 174 -13.55 15.86 -12.83
CA PRO A 174 -14.54 15.35 -13.79
C PRO A 174 -14.74 13.82 -13.70
N PHE A 175 -14.09 13.19 -12.71
CA PHE A 175 -14.08 11.78 -12.42
C PHE A 175 -14.46 11.44 -10.97
N ASP A 176 -14.93 12.40 -10.17
CA ASP A 176 -15.64 12.12 -8.90
C ASP A 176 -17.13 11.77 -9.14
#